data_AF-A0A6P6D3C2-F1
#
_entry.id   AF-A0A6P6D3C2-F1
#
_cell.length_a   1.000
_cell.length_b   1.000
_cell.length_c   1.000
_cell.angle_alpha   90.00
_cell.angle_beta   90.00
_cell.angle_gamma   90.00
#
_symmetry.space_group_name_H-M   'P 1'
#
loop_
_entity.id
_entity.type
_entity.pdbx_description
1 polymer ?
#
loop_
_entity_poly.entity_id
_entity_poly.type
_entity_poly.pdbx_seq_one_letter_code
_entity_poly.pdbx_strand_id
1 'polypeptide(L)'
;MGSVTAGMAATRPDVYACKQGFELKNSGRICKDVDECQKLGSRPCSQTCINTEGSYSYTCHAGYSLEPDGHACKATGTEPVLLVAIQCNLLLYGSRSFKEDILVTTDKNLIISSIDYDLMDQKVFWTDLGAEGIKWISMDTKKKVTVVKDVAAHTNQEPLFGCCIGR
;
A
#
# COMPACT_ATOMS: atom_id res chain seq x y z
N MET A 1 30.99 18.14 -42.14
CA MET A 1 29.86 17.19 -42.06
C MET A 1 29.30 17.31 -40.65
N GLY A 2 28.15 17.98 -40.51
CA GLY A 2 27.53 18.21 -39.19
C GLY A 2 27.00 16.89 -38.62
N SER A 3 27.49 16.52 -37.44
CA SER A 3 27.00 15.36 -36.71
C SER A 3 25.51 15.59 -36.40
N VAL A 4 24.63 14.78 -36.99
CA VAL A 4 23.22 14.77 -36.63
C VAL A 4 23.15 14.14 -35.23
N THR A 5 23.02 14.98 -34.20
CA THR A 5 22.85 14.51 -32.82
C THR A 5 21.60 13.65 -32.71
N ALA A 6 21.64 12.61 -31.88
CA ALA A 6 20.52 11.71 -31.63
C ALA A 6 19.23 12.50 -31.30
N GLY A 7 18.09 12.08 -31.86
CA GLY A 7 16.78 12.65 -31.53
C GLY A 7 16.27 13.80 -32.42
N MET A 8 17.00 14.25 -33.45
CA MET A 8 16.54 15.31 -34.36
C MET A 8 15.74 14.79 -35.56
N ALA A 9 14.71 15.53 -35.98
CA ALA A 9 14.00 15.35 -37.24
C ALA A 9 13.96 16.69 -38.01
N ALA A 10 14.39 16.68 -39.28
CA ALA A 10 14.30 17.85 -40.15
C ALA A 10 12.89 17.93 -40.74
N THR A 11 12.13 18.97 -40.39
CA THR A 11 10.75 19.16 -40.90
C THR A 11 10.70 20.18 -42.03
N ARG A 12 11.63 21.15 -42.07
CA ARG A 12 11.84 22.19 -43.11
C ARG A 12 13.30 22.72 -43.10
N PRO A 13 13.76 23.50 -44.09
CA PRO A 13 15.16 23.94 -44.21
C PRO A 13 15.73 24.71 -43.00
N ASP A 14 14.88 25.31 -42.16
CA ASP A 14 15.31 26.10 -40.98
C ASP A 14 14.52 25.78 -39.70
N VAL A 15 13.74 24.69 -39.68
CA VAL A 15 12.91 24.29 -38.53
C VAL A 15 13.35 22.91 -38.05
N TYR A 16 13.99 22.88 -36.88
CA TYR A 16 14.40 21.67 -36.18
C TYR A 16 13.32 21.29 -35.17
N ALA A 17 12.81 20.08 -35.25
CA ALA A 17 11.91 19.51 -34.25
C ALA A 17 12.58 18.32 -33.58
N CYS A 18 12.40 18.20 -32.27
CA CYS A 18 12.80 17.00 -31.55
C CYS A 18 11.75 15.91 -31.70
N LYS A 19 12.21 14.66 -31.71
CA LYS A 19 11.32 13.50 -31.58
C LYS A 19 10.56 13.57 -30.24
N GLN A 20 9.43 12.85 -30.15
CA GLN A 20 8.72 12.69 -28.89
C GLN A 20 9.66 12.14 -27.80
N GLY A 21 9.54 12.65 -26.57
CA GLY A 21 10.45 12.33 -25.45
C GLY A 21 11.70 13.21 -25.37
N PHE A 22 11.88 14.17 -26.30
CA PHE A 22 13.04 15.07 -26.31
C PHE A 22 12.60 16.54 -26.35
N GLU A 23 13.38 17.41 -25.71
CA GLU A 23 13.17 18.86 -25.71
C GLU A 23 14.37 19.63 -26.28
N LEU A 24 14.09 20.72 -26.99
CA LEU A 24 15.12 21.60 -27.57
C LEU A 24 15.87 22.33 -26.44
N LYS A 25 17.20 22.16 -26.42
CA LYS A 25 18.13 22.94 -25.57
C LYS A 25 19.12 23.69 -26.46
N ASN A 26 19.71 24.75 -25.91
CA ASN A 26 20.79 25.56 -26.50
C ASN A 26 20.57 25.94 -27.98
N SER A 27 20.02 27.13 -28.20
CA SER A 27 19.89 27.77 -29.54
C SER A 27 19.11 26.97 -30.59
N GLY A 28 18.32 25.96 -30.19
CA GLY A 28 17.37 25.26 -31.06
C GLY A 28 17.99 24.19 -31.97
N ARG A 29 19.22 23.74 -31.69
CA ARG A 29 19.92 22.73 -32.51
C ARG A 29 20.32 21.45 -31.78
N ILE A 30 19.96 21.31 -30.50
CA ILE A 30 20.27 20.12 -29.70
C ILE A 30 18.98 19.62 -29.07
N CYS A 31 18.67 18.35 -29.30
CA CYS A 31 17.60 17.65 -28.61
C CYS A 31 18.19 16.93 -27.39
N LYS A 32 17.69 17.28 -26.20
CA LYS A 32 18.02 16.57 -24.97
C LYS A 32 16.83 15.75 -24.55
N ASP A 33 17.09 14.53 -24.10
CA ASP A 33 16.11 13.68 -23.45
C ASP A 33 15.36 14.43 -22.35
N VAL A 34 14.04 14.27 -22.33
CA VAL A 34 13.18 14.80 -21.26
C VAL A 34 13.17 13.76 -20.16
N ASP A 35 13.67 14.10 -18.98
CA ASP A 35 13.48 13.23 -17.82
C ASP A 35 12.03 13.35 -17.32
N GLU A 36 11.15 12.47 -17.80
CA GLU A 36 9.74 12.52 -17.42
C GLU A 36 9.55 12.19 -15.93
N CYS A 37 10.45 11.41 -15.31
CA CYS A 37 10.41 11.11 -13.88
C CYS A 37 10.64 12.36 -13.02
N GLN A 38 11.48 13.29 -13.47
CA GLN A 38 11.68 14.59 -12.81
C GLN A 38 10.60 15.61 -13.17
N LYS A 39 10.11 15.60 -14.42
CA LYS A 39 9.22 16.64 -14.96
C LYS A 39 7.75 16.42 -14.60
N LEU A 40 7.27 15.18 -14.52
CA LEU A 40 5.89 14.85 -14.16
C LEU A 40 5.64 14.95 -12.64
N GLY A 41 6.69 15.03 -11.83
CA GLY A 41 6.59 14.87 -10.38
C GLY A 41 5.94 13.54 -10.00
N SER A 42 5.43 13.42 -8.77
CA SER A 42 4.78 12.20 -8.27
C SER A 42 3.35 12.01 -8.82
N ARG A 43 3.16 11.76 -10.13
CA ARG A 43 1.88 11.30 -10.71
C ARG A 43 2.09 10.24 -11.82
N PRO A 44 1.19 9.26 -11.93
CA PRO A 44 0.84 8.27 -10.93
C PRO A 44 1.71 7.02 -11.14
N CYS A 45 3.02 7.14 -10.98
CA CYS A 45 3.81 5.92 -10.74
C CYS A 45 3.33 5.40 -9.39
N SER A 46 2.76 4.21 -9.37
CA SER A 46 2.42 3.58 -8.09
C SER A 46 3.66 3.34 -7.23
N GLN A 47 4.81 3.15 -7.86
CA GLN A 47 6.09 2.84 -7.22
C GLN A 47 7.26 3.54 -7.93
N THR A 48 8.15 2.82 -8.62
CA THR A 48 9.42 3.38 -9.10
C THR A 48 9.33 3.82 -10.57
N CYS A 49 9.78 5.05 -10.87
CA CYS A 49 9.95 5.57 -12.24
C CYS A 49 11.41 5.44 -12.68
N ILE A 50 11.64 4.97 -13.90
CA ILE A 50 12.96 4.86 -14.54
C ILE A 50 12.94 5.65 -15.84
N ASN A 51 13.73 6.72 -15.89
CA ASN A 51 13.94 7.48 -17.11
C ASN A 51 14.77 6.68 -18.11
N THR A 52 14.38 6.71 -19.38
CA THR A 52 15.07 6.03 -20.48
C THR A 52 15.25 7.00 -21.65
N GLU A 53 16.16 6.72 -22.59
CA GLU A 53 16.35 7.66 -23.70
C GLU A 53 15.10 7.71 -24.60
N GLY A 54 14.45 8.88 -24.65
CA GLY A 54 13.24 9.15 -25.42
C GLY A 54 11.94 8.65 -24.79
N SER A 55 11.97 8.12 -23.57
CA SER A 55 10.79 7.59 -22.89
C SER A 55 11.03 7.34 -21.39
N TYR A 56 10.06 6.76 -20.71
CA TYR A 56 10.19 6.33 -19.33
C TYR A 56 9.46 4.99 -19.13
N SER A 57 9.83 4.29 -18.07
CA SER A 57 9.18 3.05 -17.67
C SER A 57 8.95 2.99 -16.17
N TYR A 58 8.02 2.16 -15.75
CA TYR A 58 7.73 1.94 -14.34
C TYR A 58 8.11 0.54 -13.91
N THR A 59 8.62 0.43 -12.69
CA THR A 59 8.97 -0.85 -12.08
C THR A 59 8.36 -0.96 -10.69
N CYS A 60 8.07 -2.21 -10.32
CA CYS A 60 7.46 -2.53 -9.03
C CYS A 60 8.48 -3.12 -8.07
N HIS A 61 8.33 -2.84 -6.78
CA HIS A 61 9.06 -3.45 -5.69
C HIS A 61 8.78 -4.96 -5.61
N ALA A 62 9.64 -5.70 -4.92
CA ALA A 62 9.43 -7.12 -4.66
C ALA A 62 8.06 -7.36 -4.02
N GLY A 63 7.34 -8.38 -4.51
CA GLY A 63 5.97 -8.66 -4.08
C GLY A 63 4.88 -7.88 -4.82
N TYR A 64 5.22 -7.17 -5.90
CA TYR A 64 4.27 -6.45 -6.75
C TYR A 64 4.53 -6.72 -8.25
N SER A 65 3.47 -6.67 -9.06
CA SER A 65 3.51 -6.79 -10.52
C SER A 65 2.87 -5.58 -11.18
N LEU A 66 3.44 -5.15 -12.30
CA LEU A 66 2.90 -4.05 -13.10
C LEU A 66 1.61 -4.51 -13.81
N GLU A 67 0.54 -3.75 -13.65
CA GLU A 67 -0.74 -4.00 -14.31
C GLU A 67 -0.67 -3.66 -15.81
N PRO A 68 -1.64 -4.12 -16.63
CA PRO A 68 -1.64 -3.88 -18.08
C PRO A 68 -1.70 -2.41 -18.49
N ASP A 69 -2.12 -1.52 -17.58
CA ASP A 69 -2.09 -0.07 -17.80
C ASP A 69 -0.66 0.49 -17.84
N GLY A 70 0.33 -0.29 -17.41
CA GLY A 70 1.73 0.07 -17.37
C GLY A 70 2.10 1.01 -16.24
N HIS A 71 1.20 1.38 -15.33
CA HIS A 71 1.42 2.42 -14.30
C HIS A 71 1.18 1.91 -12.86
N ALA A 72 0.19 1.02 -12.68
CA ALA A 72 -0.21 0.52 -11.37
C ALA A 72 0.56 -0.77 -11.00
N CYS A 73 1.05 -0.83 -9.76
CA CYS A 73 1.72 -2.00 -9.19
C CYS A 73 0.75 -2.69 -8.23
N LYS A 74 0.40 -3.93 -8.55
CA LYS A 74 -0.52 -4.75 -7.77
C LYS A 74 0.26 -5.78 -6.98
N ALA A 75 -0.05 -5.91 -5.69
CA ALA A 75 0.58 -6.91 -4.84
C ALA A 75 0.36 -8.32 -5.41
N THR A 76 1.47 -9.03 -5.58
CA THR A 76 1.53 -10.45 -5.98
C THR A 76 1.49 -11.29 -4.71
N GLY A 77 0.60 -12.28 -4.66
CA GLY A 77 0.44 -13.14 -3.49
C GLY A 77 -1.00 -13.52 -3.24
N THR A 78 -1.28 -13.93 -2.00
CA THR A 78 -2.63 -14.26 -1.55
C THR A 78 -3.54 -13.04 -1.56
N GLU A 79 -4.84 -13.31 -1.59
CA GLU A 79 -5.84 -12.25 -1.55
C GLU A 79 -5.70 -11.39 -0.28
N PRO A 80 -5.67 -10.05 -0.40
CA PRO A 80 -5.70 -9.18 0.76
C PRO A 80 -7.06 -9.29 1.45
N VAL A 81 -7.02 -9.51 2.76
CA VAL A 81 -8.20 -9.61 3.60
C VAL A 81 -8.25 -8.41 4.53
N LEU A 82 -9.42 -7.78 4.60
CA LEU A 82 -9.72 -6.74 5.58
C LEU A 82 -10.29 -7.41 6.84
N LEU A 83 -9.57 -7.29 7.95
CA LEU A 83 -10.04 -7.71 9.27
C LEU A 83 -10.77 -6.54 9.94
N VAL A 84 -12.04 -6.75 10.33
CA VAL A 84 -12.89 -5.69 10.87
C VAL A 84 -13.57 -6.17 12.16
N ALA A 85 -13.58 -5.30 13.16
CA ALA A 85 -14.43 -5.44 14.34
C ALA A 85 -15.70 -4.60 14.18
N ILE A 86 -16.87 -5.23 14.26
CA ILE A 86 -18.17 -4.56 14.25
C ILE A 86 -18.96 -5.02 15.48
N GLN A 87 -19.06 -4.14 16.47
CA GLN A 87 -19.70 -4.42 17.77
C GLN A 87 -19.09 -5.65 18.47
N CYS A 88 -19.79 -6.78 18.46
CA CYS A 88 -19.36 -8.06 19.05
C CYS A 88 -18.85 -9.06 18.00
N ASN A 89 -18.76 -8.67 16.73
CA ASN A 89 -18.33 -9.53 15.63
C ASN A 89 -16.94 -9.15 15.12
N LEU A 90 -16.13 -10.17 14.87
CA LEU A 90 -14.88 -10.08 14.15
C LEU A 90 -15.06 -10.72 12.77
N LEU A 91 -14.84 -9.93 11.73
CA LEU A 91 -15.15 -10.26 10.34
C LEU A 91 -13.86 -10.26 9.52
N LEU A 92 -13.78 -11.19 8.57
CA LEU A 92 -12.79 -11.21 7.52
C LEU A 92 -13.50 -10.94 6.20
N TYR A 93 -13.04 -9.90 5.49
CA TYR A 93 -13.58 -9.52 4.21
C TYR A 93 -12.51 -9.64 3.12
N GLY A 94 -12.69 -10.59 2.20
CA GLY A 94 -11.83 -10.76 1.03
C GLY A 94 -12.02 -9.62 0.05
N SER A 95 -10.97 -8.84 -0.20
CA SER A 95 -11.06 -7.63 -1.04
C SER A 95 -11.31 -7.93 -2.52
N ARG A 96 -11.00 -9.14 -3.01
CA ARG A 96 -11.15 -9.54 -4.42
C ARG A 96 -12.30 -10.50 -4.64
N SER A 97 -12.49 -11.46 -3.73
CA SER A 97 -13.57 -12.45 -3.78
C SER A 97 -14.88 -11.90 -3.21
N PHE A 98 -14.85 -10.75 -2.54
CA PHE A 98 -15.97 -10.17 -1.81
C PHE A 98 -16.56 -11.17 -0.79
N LYS A 99 -15.72 -12.06 -0.27
CA LYS A 99 -16.14 -13.11 0.67
C LYS A 99 -16.13 -12.54 2.08
N GLU A 100 -17.25 -12.70 2.79
CA GLU A 100 -17.39 -12.31 4.19
C GLU A 100 -17.44 -13.54 5.07
N ASP A 101 -16.48 -13.68 5.99
CA ASP A 101 -16.42 -14.76 6.97
C ASP A 101 -16.50 -14.18 8.40
N ILE A 102 -17.48 -14.65 9.20
CA ILE A 102 -17.56 -14.32 10.63
C ILE A 102 -16.59 -15.23 11.39
N LEU A 103 -15.53 -14.64 11.95
CA LEU A 103 -14.48 -15.38 12.65
C LEU A 103 -14.83 -15.60 14.13
N VAL A 104 -15.37 -14.58 14.78
CA VAL A 104 -15.75 -14.59 16.19
C VAL A 104 -17.03 -13.77 16.37
N THR A 105 -17.97 -14.31 17.13
CA THR A 105 -19.05 -13.54 17.74
C THR A 105 -18.89 -13.67 19.26
N THR A 106 -18.71 -12.56 19.96
CA THR A 106 -18.70 -12.49 21.42
C THR A 106 -20.11 -12.30 21.96
N ASP A 107 -20.27 -12.32 23.30
CA ASP A 107 -21.56 -11.97 23.90
C ASP A 107 -21.99 -10.56 23.48
N LYS A 108 -23.29 -10.34 23.27
CA LYS A 108 -23.80 -9.06 22.74
C LYS A 108 -23.52 -7.85 23.64
N ASN A 109 -23.24 -8.08 24.92
CA ASN A 109 -22.88 -7.04 25.89
C ASN A 109 -21.39 -6.66 25.83
N LEU A 110 -20.61 -7.37 25.00
CA LEU A 110 -19.18 -7.25 24.90
C LEU A 110 -18.80 -6.62 23.56
N ILE A 111 -18.16 -5.46 23.60
CA ILE A 111 -17.74 -4.72 22.41
C ILE A 111 -16.26 -4.95 22.18
N ILE A 112 -15.93 -5.41 20.98
CA ILE A 112 -14.55 -5.52 20.51
C ILE A 112 -14.04 -4.12 20.19
N SER A 113 -13.01 -3.68 20.91
CA SER A 113 -12.49 -2.30 20.82
C SER A 113 -11.20 -2.16 20.04
N SER A 114 -10.36 -3.20 20.05
CA SER A 114 -9.11 -3.23 19.30
C SER A 114 -8.82 -4.63 18.79
N ILE A 115 -8.12 -4.69 17.67
CA ILE A 115 -7.76 -5.93 16.97
C ILE A 115 -6.33 -5.82 16.47
N ASP A 116 -5.62 -6.94 16.44
CA ASP A 116 -4.32 -7.05 15.80
C ASP A 116 -4.12 -8.45 15.24
N TYR A 117 -3.16 -8.61 14.33
CA TYR A 117 -2.91 -9.87 13.64
C TYR A 117 -1.43 -10.24 13.59
N ASP A 118 -1.12 -11.46 14.03
CA ASP A 118 0.19 -12.07 13.86
C ASP A 118 0.23 -12.87 12.56
N LEU A 119 0.99 -12.33 11.59
CA LEU A 119 1.20 -12.93 10.27
C LEU A 119 1.99 -14.25 10.31
N MET A 120 2.90 -14.42 11.26
CA MET A 120 3.77 -15.58 11.33
C MET A 120 3.04 -16.77 11.95
N ASP A 121 2.34 -16.53 13.05
CA ASP A 121 1.61 -17.56 13.78
C ASP A 121 0.15 -17.72 13.33
N GLN A 122 -0.31 -16.90 12.39
CA GLN A 122 -1.68 -16.89 11.88
C GLN A 122 -2.72 -16.74 13.01
N LYS A 123 -2.49 -15.78 13.91
CA LYS A 123 -3.36 -15.51 15.08
C LYS A 123 -3.98 -14.14 14.99
N VAL A 124 -5.29 -14.05 15.18
CA VAL A 124 -5.98 -12.77 15.36
C VAL A 124 -6.20 -12.53 16.84
N PHE A 125 -5.77 -11.37 17.32
CA PHE A 125 -5.93 -10.89 18.68
C PHE A 125 -7.04 -9.84 18.74
N TRP A 126 -7.76 -9.80 19.85
CA TRP A 126 -8.72 -8.73 20.12
C TRP A 126 -8.85 -8.42 21.60
N THR A 127 -9.29 -7.19 21.89
CA THR A 127 -9.67 -6.74 23.23
C THR A 127 -11.16 -6.53 23.32
N ASP A 128 -11.69 -6.79 24.50
CA ASP A 128 -13.11 -6.71 24.81
C ASP A 128 -13.31 -5.83 26.03
N LEU A 129 -14.08 -4.74 25.88
CA LEU A 129 -14.27 -3.76 26.95
C LEU A 129 -15.06 -4.31 28.14
N GLY A 130 -15.89 -5.33 27.96
CA GLY A 130 -16.69 -5.90 29.05
C GLY A 130 -16.06 -7.14 29.68
N ALA A 131 -15.10 -7.79 29.02
CA ALA A 131 -14.43 -8.99 29.51
C ALA A 131 -13.02 -8.74 30.07
N GLU A 132 -12.55 -7.48 30.05
CA GLU A 132 -11.27 -7.02 30.66
C GLU A 132 -10.08 -7.92 30.31
N GLY A 133 -9.92 -8.26 29.03
CA GLY A 133 -8.89 -9.22 28.63
C GLY A 133 -8.53 -9.20 27.17
N ILE A 134 -7.38 -9.80 26.88
CA ILE A 134 -6.85 -10.00 25.53
C ILE A 134 -7.07 -11.47 25.15
N LYS A 135 -7.68 -11.69 23.99
CA LYS A 135 -7.98 -13.03 23.46
C LYS A 135 -7.35 -13.19 22.09
N TRP A 136 -7.13 -14.43 21.68
CA TRP A 136 -6.77 -14.74 20.30
C TRP A 136 -7.49 -15.96 19.75
N ILE A 137 -7.56 -16.02 18.43
CA ILE A 137 -8.03 -17.16 17.65
C ILE A 137 -6.98 -17.54 16.60
N SER A 138 -6.69 -18.83 16.48
CA SER A 138 -5.87 -19.37 15.39
C SER A 138 -6.70 -19.42 14.11
N MET A 139 -6.17 -18.88 13.02
CA MET A 139 -6.84 -18.88 11.72
C MET A 139 -6.94 -20.28 11.11
N ASP A 140 -5.96 -21.14 11.37
CA ASP A 140 -5.90 -22.50 10.86
C ASP A 140 -6.78 -23.46 11.65
N THR A 141 -6.62 -23.49 12.97
CA THR A 141 -7.27 -24.48 13.84
C THR A 141 -8.59 -23.99 14.45
N LYS A 142 -8.89 -22.69 14.33
CA LYS A 142 -10.00 -22.01 15.02
C LYS A 142 -9.95 -22.12 16.55
N LYS A 143 -8.83 -22.57 17.12
CA LYS A 143 -8.59 -22.60 18.57
C LYS A 143 -8.65 -21.18 19.12
N LYS A 144 -9.43 -20.97 20.17
CA LYS A 144 -9.57 -19.69 20.89
C LYS A 144 -8.93 -19.79 22.27
N VAL A 145 -8.22 -18.74 22.69
CA VAL A 145 -7.54 -18.67 24.00
C VAL A 145 -7.66 -17.26 24.57
N THR A 146 -7.76 -17.15 25.90
CA THR A 146 -7.62 -15.88 26.63
C THR A 146 -6.21 -15.79 27.20
N VAL A 147 -5.47 -14.74 26.85
CA VAL A 147 -4.07 -14.54 27.24
C VAL A 147 -3.97 -13.76 28.53
N VAL A 148 -4.73 -12.66 28.61
CA VAL A 148 -4.77 -11.78 29.77
C VAL A 148 -6.20 -11.73 30.26
N LYS A 149 -6.36 -11.79 31.58
CA LYS A 149 -7.63 -11.66 32.30
C LYS A 149 -7.51 -10.54 33.31
N ASP A 150 -8.65 -10.01 33.73
CA ASP A 150 -8.76 -9.10 34.87
C ASP A 150 -7.92 -7.82 34.70
N VAL A 151 -7.85 -7.31 33.46
CA VAL A 151 -7.28 -5.98 33.18
C VAL A 151 -8.31 -4.94 33.65
N ALA A 152 -8.35 -4.73 34.95
CA ALA A 152 -9.21 -3.74 35.56
C ALA A 152 -8.98 -2.39 34.87
N ALA A 153 -10.04 -1.80 34.30
CA ALA A 153 -9.97 -0.40 33.92
C ALA A 153 -9.65 0.40 35.19
N HIS A 154 -8.52 1.10 35.22
CA HIS A 154 -8.20 2.03 36.31
C HIS A 154 -9.31 3.09 36.37
N THR A 155 -10.28 2.89 37.26
CA THR A 155 -11.50 3.70 37.33
C THR A 155 -11.31 5.03 38.06
N ASN A 156 -10.08 5.51 38.31
CA ASN A 156 -9.85 6.75 39.06
C ASN A 156 -8.55 7.51 38.72
N GLN A 157 -8.21 7.68 37.44
CA GLN A 157 -7.27 8.75 37.04
C GLN A 157 -7.53 9.16 35.59
N GLU A 158 -7.49 10.46 35.32
CA GLU A 158 -7.72 11.06 33.99
C GLU A 158 -7.00 10.30 32.87
N PRO A 159 -7.58 10.27 31.65
CA PRO A 159 -6.99 9.55 30.53
C PRO A 159 -5.72 10.27 30.06
N LEU A 160 -4.57 9.84 30.58
CA LEU A 160 -3.30 10.03 29.90
C LEU A 160 -3.30 9.11 28.68
N PHE A 161 -3.79 9.63 27.56
CA PHE A 161 -3.54 9.08 26.23
C PHE A 161 -2.04 9.19 25.93
N GLY A 162 -1.26 8.26 26.49
CA GLY A 162 0.15 8.06 26.18
C GLY A 162 0.30 6.76 25.40
N CYS A 163 0.29 6.87 24.07
CA CYS A 163 0.75 5.79 23.21
C CYS A 163 2.18 5.40 23.59
N CYS A 164 2.43 4.12 23.90
CA CYS A 164 3.78 3.60 24.06
C CYS A 164 4.50 3.64 22.71
N ILE A 165 5.10 4.78 22.37
CA ILE A 165 6.14 4.84 21.33
C ILE A 165 7.44 4.44 22.02
N GLY A 166 7.95 3.25 21.66
CA GLY A 166 9.21 2.73 22.15
C GLY A 166 10.38 3.66 21.85
N ARG A 167 11.39 3.63 22.73
CA ARG A 167 12.71 4.24 22.50
C ARG A 167 13.53 3.44 21.50
#